data_AF-A0A935KBB7-F1
#
_entry.id   AF-A0A935KBB7-F1
#
_cell.length_a   1.000
_cell.length_b   1.000
_cell.length_c   1.000
_cell.angle_alpha   90.00
_cell.angle_beta   90.00
_cell.angle_gamma   90.00
#
_symmetry.space_group_name_H-M   'P 1'
#
loop_
_entity.id
_entity.type
_entity.pdbx_description
1 polymer ?
#
loop_
_entity_poly.entity_id
_entity_poly.type
_entity_poly.pdbx_seq_one_letter_code
_entity_poly.pdbx_strand_id
1 'polypeptide(L)'
;MSSDNKFVRSLIENAKQGNNAAIEQLFQMNLGKIYAFALRLTANKSLAETITKETFIEAWKKINLVRSDASFLKWLSAITVYQTIDSLRSKKQKTKTDHNELRELESKDELDKYILDLPDQERMIFVLNRIEGYTIEEISDMMGIKKDQVSVHLDIAITKLVNSESSLSDETVMKEKIAKVVPELQPSAEVRNGIFSYIMDVKIREQKEQEKIAEALADKEKKKKVKKKFRKKKKIILKKK
;
A
#
# COMPACT_ATOMS: atom_id res chain seq x y z
N MET A 1 -21.11 -4.28 12.71
CA MET A 1 -20.45 -3.25 11.86
C MET A 1 -19.97 -1.98 12.62
N SER A 2 -20.26 -1.76 13.91
CA SER A 2 -19.90 -0.49 14.61
C SER A 2 -18.60 -0.50 15.45
N SER A 3 -18.07 -1.66 15.83
CA SER A 3 -16.90 -1.74 16.74
C SER A 3 -15.57 -1.85 15.99
N ASP A 4 -15.53 -2.60 14.89
CA ASP A 4 -14.32 -2.80 14.07
C ASP A 4 -13.81 -1.48 13.46
N ASN A 5 -14.73 -0.61 13.06
CA ASN A 5 -14.38 0.69 12.45
C ASN A 5 -13.75 1.65 13.49
N LYS A 6 -14.27 1.67 14.73
CA LYS A 6 -13.71 2.47 15.82
C LYS A 6 -12.29 2.02 16.20
N PHE A 7 -12.04 0.71 16.22
CA PHE A 7 -10.72 0.17 16.49
C PHE A 7 -9.71 0.55 15.40
N VAL A 8 -10.04 0.31 14.13
CA VAL A 8 -9.18 0.68 12.99
C VAL A 8 -8.91 2.19 12.98
N ARG A 9 -9.92 3.02 13.26
CA ARG A 9 -9.75 4.47 13.38
C ARG A 9 -8.75 4.86 14.46
N SER A 10 -8.87 4.25 15.64
CA SER A 10 -7.93 4.48 16.74
C SER A 10 -6.50 4.11 16.34
N LEU A 11 -6.33 2.98 15.65
CA LEU A 11 -5.01 2.59 15.15
C LEU A 11 -4.47 3.59 14.13
N ILE A 12 -5.30 4.10 13.21
CA ILE A 12 -4.88 5.10 12.21
C ILE A 12 -4.42 6.38 12.90
N GLU A 13 -5.19 6.91 13.85
CA GLU A 13 -4.83 8.13 14.56
C GLU A 13 -3.56 7.96 15.40
N ASN A 14 -3.39 6.81 16.05
CA ASN A 14 -2.15 6.49 16.76
C ASN A 14 -0.97 6.32 15.79
N ALA A 15 -1.18 5.69 14.64
CA ALA A 15 -0.15 5.51 13.61
C ALA A 15 0.32 6.86 13.03
N LYS A 16 -0.60 7.81 12.81
CA LYS A 16 -0.26 9.19 12.42
C LYS A 16 0.60 9.92 13.45
N GLN A 17 0.42 9.59 14.73
CA GLN A 17 1.25 10.10 15.84
C GLN A 17 2.58 9.33 15.97
N GLY A 18 2.85 8.36 15.10
CA GLY A 18 4.06 7.56 15.10
C GLY A 18 4.04 6.42 16.12
N ASN A 19 2.89 5.94 16.57
CA ASN A 19 2.80 4.77 17.44
C ASN A 19 3.13 3.49 16.66
N ASN A 20 4.26 2.86 16.99
CA ASN A 20 4.77 1.67 16.29
C ASN A 20 3.82 0.48 16.39
N ALA A 21 3.24 0.23 17.57
CA ALA A 21 2.33 -0.88 17.76
C ALA A 21 1.04 -0.69 16.93
N ALA A 22 0.59 0.56 16.78
CA ALA A 22 -0.58 0.85 15.95
C ALA A 22 -0.31 0.65 14.45
N ILE A 23 0.87 1.06 13.98
CA ILE A 23 1.32 0.83 12.59
C ILE A 23 1.44 -0.67 12.34
N GLU A 24 2.09 -1.38 13.25
CA GLU A 24 2.29 -2.82 13.14
C GLU A 24 0.96 -3.56 13.07
N GLN A 25 0.02 -3.25 13.95
CA GLN A 25 -1.31 -3.87 13.92
C GLN A 25 -2.05 -3.53 12.62
N LEU A 26 -2.04 -2.27 12.16
CA LEU A 26 -2.65 -1.91 10.88
C LEU A 26 -2.05 -2.70 9.72
N PHE A 27 -0.75 -2.89 9.72
CA PHE A 27 -0.07 -3.58 8.63
C PHE A 27 -0.37 -5.07 8.69
N GLN A 28 -0.25 -5.71 9.86
CA GLN A 28 -0.59 -7.12 10.05
C GLN A 28 -2.03 -7.45 9.62
N MET A 29 -3.00 -6.56 9.92
CA MET A 29 -4.40 -6.75 9.54
C MET A 29 -4.66 -6.70 8.03
N ASN A 30 -3.78 -6.04 7.26
CA ASN A 30 -3.98 -5.79 5.83
C ASN A 30 -2.94 -6.47 4.93
N LEU A 31 -1.84 -6.97 5.50
CA LEU A 31 -0.68 -7.48 4.76
C LEU A 31 -1.05 -8.62 3.82
N GLY A 32 -1.79 -9.61 4.31
CA GLY A 32 -2.19 -10.74 3.49
C GLY A 32 -3.15 -10.36 2.37
N LYS A 33 -4.09 -9.45 2.65
CA LYS A 33 -5.04 -8.93 1.65
C LYS A 33 -4.31 -8.18 0.53
N ILE A 34 -3.37 -7.32 0.88
CA ILE A 34 -2.58 -6.56 -0.09
C ILE A 34 -1.66 -7.47 -0.89
N TYR A 35 -1.04 -8.47 -0.26
CA TYR A 35 -0.23 -9.44 -0.97
C TYR A 35 -1.05 -10.27 -1.96
N ALA A 36 -2.19 -10.82 -1.53
CA ALA A 36 -3.11 -11.56 -2.39
C ALA A 36 -3.60 -10.69 -3.57
N PHE A 37 -3.91 -9.42 -3.29
CA PHE A 37 -4.31 -8.47 -4.33
C PHE A 37 -3.17 -8.22 -5.33
N ALA A 38 -1.97 -7.89 -4.87
CA ALA A 38 -0.80 -7.69 -5.73
C ALA A 38 -0.47 -8.93 -6.57
N LEU A 39 -0.64 -10.13 -6.01
CA LEU A 39 -0.45 -11.39 -6.72
C LEU A 39 -1.43 -11.55 -7.88
N ARG A 40 -2.74 -11.31 -7.65
CA ARG A 40 -3.75 -11.38 -8.71
C ARG A 40 -3.49 -10.38 -9.83
N LEU A 41 -3.04 -9.18 -9.50
CA LEU A 41 -2.72 -8.17 -10.51
C LEU A 41 -1.50 -8.59 -11.36
N THR A 42 -0.45 -9.09 -10.70
CA THR A 42 0.87 -9.29 -11.33
C THR A 42 1.08 -10.66 -11.94
N ALA A 43 0.33 -11.67 -11.48
CA ALA A 43 0.57 -13.08 -11.75
C ALA A 43 2.05 -13.48 -11.57
N ASN A 44 2.73 -12.89 -10.59
CA ASN A 44 4.15 -13.09 -10.35
C ASN A 44 4.48 -12.89 -8.87
N LYS A 45 4.92 -13.94 -8.19
CA LYS A 45 5.24 -13.92 -6.75
C LYS A 45 6.27 -12.87 -6.37
N SER A 46 7.42 -12.87 -7.03
CA SER A 46 8.53 -11.95 -6.72
C SER A 46 8.10 -10.49 -6.91
N LEU A 47 7.33 -10.21 -7.95
CA LEU A 47 6.79 -8.89 -8.22
C LEU A 47 5.70 -8.50 -7.21
N ALA A 48 4.80 -9.42 -6.85
CA ALA A 48 3.78 -9.21 -5.84
C ALA A 48 4.40 -8.89 -4.47
N GLU A 49 5.46 -9.60 -4.08
CA GLU A 49 6.25 -9.34 -2.88
C GLU A 49 6.88 -7.94 -2.90
N THR A 50 7.47 -7.56 -4.03
CA THR A 50 8.08 -6.23 -4.23
C THR A 50 7.03 -5.13 -4.10
N ILE A 51 5.91 -5.25 -4.84
CA ILE A 51 4.79 -4.29 -4.80
C ILE A 51 4.18 -4.21 -3.40
N THR A 52 4.05 -5.34 -2.70
CA THR A 52 3.54 -5.37 -1.32
C THR A 52 4.44 -4.53 -0.41
N LYS A 53 5.75 -4.77 -0.46
CA LYS A 53 6.73 -4.01 0.32
C LYS A 53 6.66 -2.52 0.00
N GLU A 54 6.66 -2.16 -1.27
CA GLU A 54 6.62 -0.76 -1.73
C GLU A 54 5.30 -0.08 -1.35
N THR A 55 4.18 -0.80 -1.43
CA THR A 55 2.86 -0.31 -0.99
C THR A 55 2.91 0.11 0.47
N PHE A 56 3.39 -0.76 1.36
CA PHE A 56 3.41 -0.47 2.80
C PHE A 56 4.43 0.61 3.17
N ILE A 57 5.58 0.65 2.49
CA ILE A 57 6.56 1.74 2.64
C ILE A 57 5.94 3.09 2.23
N GLU A 58 5.24 3.12 1.10
CA GLU A 58 4.63 4.34 0.58
C GLU A 58 3.42 4.78 1.41
N ALA A 59 2.62 3.81 1.85
CA ALA A 59 1.52 4.04 2.78
C ALA A 59 2.02 4.62 4.11
N TRP A 60 3.15 4.15 4.62
CA TRP A 60 3.76 4.73 5.82
C TRP A 60 4.09 6.22 5.63
N LYS A 61 4.79 6.57 4.53
CA LYS A 61 5.13 7.98 4.23
C LYS A 61 3.90 8.87 4.09
N LYS A 62 2.79 8.32 3.61
CA LYS A 62 1.54 9.04 3.32
C LYS A 62 0.46 8.84 4.38
N ILE A 63 0.76 8.22 5.53
CA ILE A 63 -0.25 7.85 6.54
C ILE A 63 -1.05 9.06 7.05
N ASN A 64 -0.41 10.24 7.07
CA ASN A 64 -1.03 11.50 7.47
C ASN A 64 -2.11 12.00 6.50
N LEU A 65 -2.15 11.47 5.27
CA LEU A 65 -3.16 11.81 4.25
C LEU A 65 -4.45 10.99 4.38
N VAL A 66 -4.47 9.97 5.25
CA VAL A 66 -5.65 9.12 5.44
C VAL A 66 -6.77 9.93 6.09
N ARG A 67 -7.91 10.05 5.39
CA ARG A 67 -9.05 10.86 5.82
C ARG A 67 -10.08 10.09 6.65
N SER A 68 -10.22 8.77 6.45
CA SER A 68 -11.22 7.94 7.15
C SER A 68 -10.78 6.48 7.32
N ASP A 69 -11.39 5.81 8.29
CA ASP A 69 -11.26 4.39 8.65
C ASP A 69 -11.96 3.45 7.65
N ALA A 70 -13.18 3.79 7.24
CA ALA A 70 -13.96 3.05 6.23
C ALA A 70 -13.26 2.97 4.85
N SER A 71 -12.16 3.70 4.66
CA SER A 71 -11.41 3.77 3.41
C SER A 71 -9.96 3.26 3.51
N PHE A 72 -9.50 2.70 4.64
CA PHE A 72 -8.07 2.39 4.76
C PHE A 72 -7.61 1.28 3.82
N LEU A 73 -8.35 0.17 3.76
CA LEU A 73 -8.04 -0.91 2.82
C LEU A 73 -8.16 -0.42 1.36
N LYS A 74 -9.23 0.31 1.02
CA LYS A 74 -9.40 0.89 -0.33
C LYS A 74 -8.28 1.87 -0.69
N TRP A 75 -7.75 2.61 0.28
CA TRP A 75 -6.62 3.52 0.10
C TRP A 75 -5.30 2.75 -0.12
N LEU A 76 -5.06 1.68 0.66
CA LEU A 76 -3.93 0.78 0.41
C LEU A 76 -4.03 0.12 -0.97
N SER A 77 -5.21 -0.40 -1.33
CA SER A 77 -5.46 -0.97 -2.65
C SER A 77 -5.14 0.02 -3.77
N ALA A 78 -5.54 1.30 -3.62
CA ALA A 78 -5.18 2.32 -4.61
C ALA A 78 -3.66 2.49 -4.75
N ILE A 79 -2.91 2.53 -3.65
CA ILE A 79 -1.43 2.59 -3.69
C ILE A 79 -0.88 1.34 -4.40
N THR A 80 -1.38 0.15 -4.09
CA THR A 80 -0.97 -1.12 -4.72
C THR A 80 -1.16 -1.10 -6.23
N VAL A 81 -2.28 -0.56 -6.71
CA VAL A 81 -2.54 -0.44 -8.15
C VAL A 81 -1.52 0.48 -8.81
N TYR A 82 -1.24 1.65 -8.22
CA TYR A 82 -0.23 2.55 -8.77
C TYR A 82 1.16 1.89 -8.84
N GLN A 83 1.60 1.22 -7.76
CA GLN A 83 2.87 0.48 -7.74
C GLN A 83 2.91 -0.63 -8.81
N THR A 84 1.78 -1.30 -9.02
CA THR A 84 1.66 -2.37 -10.01
C THR A 84 1.74 -1.82 -11.43
N ILE A 85 1.01 -0.75 -11.75
CA ILE A 85 1.04 -0.10 -13.06
C ILE A 85 2.45 0.37 -13.40
N ASP A 86 3.13 1.03 -12.46
CA ASP A 86 4.49 1.53 -12.65
C ASP A 86 5.48 0.40 -12.89
N SER A 87 5.34 -0.70 -12.14
CA SER A 87 6.17 -1.90 -12.31
C SER A 87 5.93 -2.60 -13.65
N LEU A 88 4.68 -2.78 -14.07
CA LEU A 88 4.32 -3.44 -15.33
C LEU A 88 4.75 -2.63 -16.56
N ARG A 89 4.67 -1.28 -16.50
CA ARG A 89 5.22 -0.40 -17.53
C ARG A 89 6.72 -0.59 -17.70
N SER A 90 7.44 -0.74 -16.60
CA SER A 90 8.89 -0.97 -16.59
C SER A 90 9.28 -2.38 -17.06
N LYS A 91 8.43 -3.39 -16.80
CA LYS A 91 8.67 -4.80 -17.12
C LYS A 91 8.39 -5.17 -18.58
N LYS A 92 7.64 -4.39 -19.36
CA LYS A 92 7.46 -4.61 -20.82
C LYS A 92 8.78 -4.71 -21.62
N GLN A 93 9.93 -4.41 -21.01
CA GLN A 93 11.26 -4.64 -21.57
C GLN A 93 11.93 -5.98 -21.19
N LYS A 94 11.42 -6.79 -20.24
CA LYS A 94 12.09 -8.02 -19.77
C LYS A 94 11.10 -9.16 -19.43
N THR A 95 11.19 -10.22 -20.25
CA THR A 95 10.84 -11.64 -20.06
C THR A 95 9.38 -12.06 -19.74
N LYS A 96 8.97 -13.19 -20.36
CA LYS A 96 7.74 -13.92 -20.06
C LYS A 96 7.84 -14.53 -18.65
N THR A 97 6.78 -14.39 -17.86
CA THR A 97 6.69 -15.02 -16.52
C THR A 97 6.19 -16.45 -16.67
N ASP A 98 6.80 -17.41 -15.97
CA ASP A 98 6.29 -18.78 -15.89
C ASP A 98 5.16 -18.84 -14.86
N HIS A 99 3.94 -19.11 -15.33
CA HIS A 99 2.74 -19.14 -14.50
C HIS A 99 2.54 -20.50 -13.81
N ASN A 100 3.26 -21.55 -14.22
CA ASN A 100 3.00 -22.92 -13.74
C ASN A 100 3.39 -23.13 -12.27
N GLU A 101 4.57 -22.66 -11.86
CA GLU A 101 5.02 -22.75 -10.45
C GLU A 101 4.11 -21.97 -9.51
N LEU A 102 3.53 -20.86 -9.98
CA LEU A 102 2.62 -20.02 -9.20
C LEU A 102 1.28 -20.71 -8.92
N ARG A 103 0.77 -21.47 -9.88
CA ARG A 103 -0.51 -22.20 -9.76
C ARG A 103 -0.45 -23.32 -8.74
N GLU A 104 0.68 -24.03 -8.65
CA GLU A 104 0.85 -25.16 -7.74
C GLU A 104 1.04 -24.73 -6.28
N LEU A 105 1.66 -23.56 -6.05
CA LEU A 105 1.99 -23.10 -4.70
C LEU A 105 0.82 -22.37 -4.00
N GLU A 106 -0.10 -21.74 -4.75
CA GLU A 106 -0.97 -20.70 -4.16
C GLU A 106 -2.46 -20.74 -4.58
N SER A 107 -2.86 -21.44 -5.65
CA SER A 107 -4.28 -21.51 -6.06
C SER A 107 -5.02 -22.71 -5.47
N LYS A 108 -5.71 -22.49 -4.33
CA LYS A 108 -6.74 -23.44 -3.83
C LYS A 108 -8.07 -23.33 -4.60
N ASP A 109 -8.32 -22.19 -5.23
CA ASP A 109 -9.54 -21.92 -6.00
C ASP A 109 -9.29 -22.03 -7.50
N GLU A 110 -10.24 -22.61 -8.23
CA GLU A 110 -10.13 -22.80 -9.67
C GLU A 110 -10.15 -21.46 -10.44
N LEU A 111 -10.85 -20.45 -9.90
CA LEU A 111 -10.98 -19.14 -10.55
C LEU A 111 -9.63 -18.41 -10.67
N ASP A 112 -8.79 -18.46 -9.64
CA ASP A 112 -7.47 -17.80 -9.66
C ASP A 112 -6.60 -18.33 -10.80
N LYS A 113 -6.68 -19.63 -11.12
CA LYS A 113 -5.93 -20.24 -12.23
C LYS A 113 -6.24 -19.55 -13.56
N TYR A 114 -7.51 -19.29 -13.83
CA TYR A 114 -7.94 -18.64 -15.07
C TYR A 114 -7.64 -17.15 -15.09
N ILE A 115 -7.73 -16.47 -13.93
CA ILE A 115 -7.36 -15.06 -13.80
C ILE A 115 -5.88 -14.87 -14.14
N LEU A 116 -5.00 -15.75 -13.65
CA LEU A 116 -3.56 -15.65 -13.88
C LEU A 116 -3.18 -15.76 -15.38
N ASP A 117 -4.02 -16.40 -16.21
CA ASP A 117 -3.81 -16.60 -17.65
C ASP A 117 -4.29 -15.46 -18.53
N LEU A 118 -5.05 -14.53 -17.95
CA LEU A 118 -5.41 -13.31 -18.66
C LEU A 118 -4.15 -12.48 -18.96
N PRO A 119 -4.08 -11.81 -20.12
CA PRO A 119 -3.03 -10.83 -20.34
C PRO A 119 -3.11 -9.70 -19.30
N ASP A 120 -1.96 -9.08 -19.03
CA ASP A 120 -1.79 -8.16 -17.88
C ASP A 120 -2.88 -7.09 -17.77
N GLN A 121 -3.30 -6.51 -18.90
CA GLN A 121 -4.27 -5.41 -18.91
C GLN A 121 -5.69 -5.89 -18.61
N GLU A 122 -6.13 -6.98 -19.27
CA GLU A 122 -7.43 -7.62 -19.01
C GLU A 122 -7.50 -8.16 -17.58
N ARG A 123 -6.41 -8.77 -17.08
CA ARG A 123 -6.32 -9.27 -15.71
C ARG A 123 -6.51 -8.15 -14.71
N MET A 124 -5.75 -7.06 -14.86
CA MET A 124 -5.82 -5.91 -13.95
C MET A 124 -7.23 -5.31 -13.94
N ILE A 125 -7.84 -5.10 -15.11
CA ILE A 125 -9.19 -4.52 -15.22
C ILE A 125 -10.24 -5.46 -14.60
N PHE A 126 -10.15 -6.77 -14.84
CA PHE A 126 -11.05 -7.76 -14.27
C PHE A 126 -10.97 -7.78 -12.74
N VAL A 127 -9.76 -7.85 -12.18
CA VAL A 127 -9.56 -7.87 -10.72
C VAL A 127 -10.08 -6.57 -10.11
N LEU A 128 -9.77 -5.41 -10.69
CA LEU A 128 -10.25 -4.12 -10.17
C LEU A 128 -11.77 -4.02 -10.19
N ASN A 129 -12.42 -4.43 -11.29
CA ASN A 129 -13.86 -4.26 -11.42
C ASN A 129 -14.66 -5.34 -10.70
N ARG A 130 -14.34 -6.61 -10.93
CA ARG A 130 -15.17 -7.74 -10.49
C ARG A 130 -14.83 -8.24 -9.10
N ILE A 131 -13.57 -8.12 -8.68
CA ILE A 131 -13.12 -8.58 -7.35
C ILE A 131 -13.14 -7.43 -6.34
N GLU A 132 -12.53 -6.30 -6.70
CA GLU A 132 -12.39 -5.16 -5.78
C GLU A 132 -13.56 -4.15 -5.87
N GLY A 133 -14.38 -4.22 -6.92
CA GLY A 133 -15.59 -3.40 -7.06
C GLY A 133 -15.33 -1.96 -7.51
N TYR A 134 -14.18 -1.64 -8.11
CA TYR A 134 -13.93 -0.34 -8.71
C TYR A 134 -14.80 -0.12 -9.96
N THR A 135 -15.32 1.09 -10.09
CA THR A 135 -16.09 1.53 -11.26
C THR A 135 -15.21 1.66 -12.51
N ILE A 136 -15.82 1.64 -13.69
CA ILE A 136 -15.11 1.88 -14.96
C ILE A 136 -14.42 3.26 -14.94
N GLU A 137 -15.09 4.25 -14.36
CA GLU A 137 -14.57 5.58 -14.07
C GLU A 137 -13.27 5.52 -13.26
N GLU A 138 -13.31 4.90 -12.07
CA GLU A 138 -12.16 4.81 -11.17
C GLU A 138 -10.99 4.07 -11.86
N ILE A 139 -11.27 3.00 -12.60
CA ILE A 139 -10.25 2.23 -13.32
C ILE A 139 -9.63 3.07 -14.45
N SER A 140 -10.45 3.81 -15.19
CA SER A 140 -9.99 4.72 -16.25
C SER A 140 -9.02 5.76 -15.69
N ASP A 141 -9.36 6.38 -14.57
CA ASP A 141 -8.52 7.36 -13.88
C ASP A 141 -7.22 6.73 -13.34
N MET A 142 -7.31 5.55 -12.72
CA MET A 142 -6.15 4.86 -12.13
C MET A 142 -5.16 4.38 -13.20
N MET A 143 -5.66 3.84 -14.32
CA MET A 143 -4.83 3.26 -15.38
C MET A 143 -4.39 4.28 -16.45
N GLY A 144 -5.06 5.42 -16.55
CA GLY A 144 -4.80 6.43 -17.57
C GLY A 144 -5.22 5.99 -18.98
N ILE A 145 -6.29 5.20 -19.10
CA ILE A 145 -6.87 4.74 -20.37
C ILE A 145 -8.33 5.18 -20.47
N LYS A 146 -8.92 5.21 -21.68
CA LYS A 146 -10.30 5.67 -21.88
C LYS A 146 -11.31 4.67 -21.29
N LYS A 147 -12.45 5.16 -20.79
CA LYS A 147 -13.56 4.32 -20.28
C LYS A 147 -13.99 3.23 -21.26
N ASP A 148 -14.13 3.58 -22.54
CA ASP A 148 -14.49 2.61 -23.59
C ASP A 148 -13.46 1.49 -23.70
N GLN A 149 -12.17 1.79 -23.52
CA GLN A 149 -11.12 0.76 -23.50
C GLN A 149 -11.25 -0.11 -22.25
N VAL A 150 -11.54 0.47 -21.08
CA VAL A 150 -11.78 -0.31 -19.86
C VAL A 150 -12.93 -1.31 -20.07
N SER A 151 -14.07 -0.85 -20.61
CA SER A 151 -15.21 -1.72 -20.92
C SER A 151 -14.84 -2.85 -21.89
N VAL A 152 -14.18 -2.52 -23.01
CA VAL A 152 -13.76 -3.51 -24.01
C VAL A 152 -12.82 -4.55 -23.40
N HIS A 153 -11.81 -4.13 -22.64
CA HIS A 153 -10.88 -5.07 -22.00
C HIS A 153 -11.56 -5.91 -20.91
N LEU A 154 -12.53 -5.35 -20.20
CA LEU A 154 -13.34 -6.10 -19.23
C LEU A 154 -14.16 -7.20 -19.93
N ASP A 155 -14.81 -6.88 -21.05
CA ASP A 155 -15.59 -7.84 -21.82
C ASP A 155 -14.70 -8.95 -22.42
N ILE A 156 -13.50 -8.59 -22.90
CA ILE A 156 -12.50 -9.55 -23.35
C ILE A 156 -12.07 -10.47 -22.20
N ALA A 157 -11.83 -9.91 -21.01
CA ALA A 157 -11.44 -10.69 -19.84
C ALA A 157 -12.53 -11.71 -19.47
N ILE A 158 -13.78 -11.26 -19.37
CA ILE A 158 -14.93 -12.11 -19.06
C ILE A 158 -15.10 -13.20 -20.10
N THR A 159 -15.03 -12.85 -21.39
CA THR A 159 -15.16 -13.81 -22.49
C THR A 159 -14.09 -14.90 -22.40
N LYS A 160 -12.83 -14.53 -22.12
CA LYS A 160 -11.74 -15.49 -21.94
C LYS A 160 -11.97 -16.42 -20.75
N LEU A 161 -12.40 -15.87 -19.61
CA LEU A 161 -12.69 -16.66 -18.42
C LEU A 161 -13.84 -17.64 -18.65
N VAL A 162 -14.93 -17.21 -19.28
CA VAL A 162 -16.08 -18.07 -19.63
C VAL A 162 -15.68 -19.17 -20.61
N ASN A 163 -14.79 -18.88 -21.57
CA ASN A 163 -14.28 -19.90 -22.48
C ASN A 163 -13.39 -20.93 -21.77
N SER A 164 -12.69 -20.54 -20.70
CA SER A 164 -11.88 -21.45 -19.89
C SER A 164 -12.70 -22.23 -18.86
N GLU A 165 -13.80 -21.66 -18.37
CA GLU A 165 -14.72 -22.27 -17.41
C GLU A 165 -16.16 -21.78 -17.68
N SER A 166 -16.95 -22.62 -18.36
CA SER A 166 -18.27 -22.24 -18.87
C SER A 166 -19.29 -21.89 -17.78
N SER A 167 -19.12 -22.42 -16.57
CA SER A 167 -19.97 -22.09 -15.41
C SER A 167 -19.87 -20.62 -14.99
N LEU A 168 -18.81 -19.90 -15.36
CA LEU A 168 -18.65 -18.47 -15.09
C LEU A 168 -19.58 -17.57 -15.92
N SER A 169 -20.32 -18.13 -16.89
CA SER A 169 -21.33 -17.37 -17.64
C SER A 169 -22.50 -16.91 -16.78
N ASP A 170 -22.77 -17.61 -15.67
CA ASP A 170 -23.76 -17.19 -14.67
C ASP A 170 -23.12 -16.18 -13.69
N GLU A 171 -23.69 -14.98 -13.63
CA GLU A 171 -23.20 -13.90 -12.76
C GLU A 171 -23.24 -14.28 -11.28
N THR A 172 -24.19 -15.12 -10.87
CA THR A 172 -24.31 -15.62 -9.49
C THR A 172 -23.14 -16.56 -9.19
N VAL A 173 -22.85 -17.50 -10.09
CA VAL A 173 -21.72 -18.44 -9.95
C VAL A 173 -20.39 -17.68 -9.95
N MET A 174 -20.25 -16.67 -10.81
CA MET A 174 -19.06 -15.81 -10.83
C MET A 174 -18.89 -15.09 -9.50
N LYS A 175 -19.95 -14.46 -8.96
CA LYS A 175 -19.91 -13.79 -7.65
C LYS A 175 -19.58 -14.75 -6.51
N GLU A 176 -20.17 -15.94 -6.51
CA GLU A 176 -19.89 -16.97 -5.50
C GLU A 176 -18.43 -17.45 -5.55
N LYS A 177 -17.88 -17.71 -6.75
CA LYS A 177 -16.47 -18.09 -6.90
C LYS A 177 -15.54 -16.94 -6.50
N ILE A 178 -15.85 -15.69 -6.86
CA ILE A 178 -15.09 -14.51 -6.43
C ILE A 178 -15.10 -14.36 -4.90
N ALA A 179 -16.23 -14.61 -4.24
CA ALA A 179 -16.34 -14.50 -2.79
C ALA A 179 -15.52 -15.55 -2.02
N LYS A 180 -15.19 -16.68 -2.66
CA LYS A 180 -14.39 -17.77 -2.07
C LYS A 180 -12.89 -17.55 -2.16
N VAL A 181 -12.44 -16.61 -3.00
CA VAL A 181 -11.01 -16.39 -3.22
C VAL A 181 -10.35 -15.85 -1.95
N VAL A 182 -9.68 -16.76 -1.22
CA VAL A 182 -9.25 -16.54 0.15
C VAL A 182 -8.20 -15.42 0.25
N PRO A 183 -8.31 -14.50 1.23
CA PRO A 183 -7.36 -13.40 1.44
C PRO A 183 -6.09 -13.77 2.24
N GLU A 184 -5.92 -15.03 2.66
CA GLU A 184 -4.89 -15.44 3.63
C GLU A 184 -3.60 -15.92 2.98
N LEU A 185 -3.20 -15.32 1.87
CA LEU A 185 -1.83 -15.45 1.40
C LEU A 185 -0.96 -14.49 2.19
N GLN A 186 0.21 -14.95 2.64
CA GLN A 186 1.18 -14.10 3.34
C GLN A 186 2.45 -13.97 2.50
N PRO A 187 3.05 -12.78 2.42
CA PRO A 187 4.34 -12.64 1.77
C PRO A 187 5.43 -13.34 2.61
N SER A 188 6.59 -13.60 2.00
CA SER A 188 7.73 -14.20 2.70
C SER A 188 8.11 -13.44 3.98
N ALA A 189 8.75 -14.14 4.92
CA ALA A 189 9.25 -13.53 6.15
C ALA A 189 10.23 -12.38 5.87
N GLU A 190 11.01 -12.46 4.79
CA GLU A 190 11.91 -11.40 4.36
C GLU A 190 11.16 -10.10 4.04
N VAL A 191 10.08 -10.19 3.26
CA VAL A 191 9.23 -9.03 2.93
C VAL A 191 8.61 -8.45 4.19
N ARG A 192 8.03 -9.31 5.04
CA ARG A 192 7.41 -8.88 6.31
C ARG A 192 8.41 -8.13 7.18
N ASN A 193 9.57 -8.72 7.43
CA ASN A 193 10.62 -8.13 8.25
C ASN A 193 11.20 -6.86 7.60
N GLY A 194 11.33 -6.84 6.27
CA GLY A 194 11.86 -5.70 5.52
C GLY A 194 10.97 -4.46 5.60
N ILE A 195 9.64 -4.63 5.61
CA ILE A 195 8.69 -3.53 5.83
C ILE A 195 8.91 -2.93 7.22
N PHE A 196 8.95 -3.77 8.26
CA PHE A 196 9.09 -3.30 9.64
C PHE A 196 10.46 -2.68 9.92
N SER A 197 11.54 -3.27 9.41
CA SER A 197 12.88 -2.69 9.51
C SER A 197 12.93 -1.29 8.91
N TYR A 198 12.38 -1.10 7.71
CA TYR A 198 12.36 0.20 7.06
C TYR A 198 11.65 1.27 7.91
N ILE A 199 10.48 0.95 8.45
CA ILE A 199 9.70 1.89 9.28
C ILE A 199 10.47 2.27 10.53
N MET A 200 11.11 1.30 11.20
CA MET A 200 11.91 1.54 12.39
C MET A 200 13.16 2.39 12.08
N ASP A 201 13.83 2.12 10.95
CA ASP A 201 15.04 2.83 10.53
C ASP A 201 14.77 4.28 10.09
N VAL A 202 13.64 4.56 9.44
CA VAL A 202 13.21 5.93 9.14
C VAL A 202 12.99 6.70 10.44
N LYS A 203 12.32 6.09 11.41
CA LYS A 203 12.00 6.75 12.68
C LYS A 203 13.24 7.01 13.54
N ILE A 204 14.21 6.08 13.59
CA ILE A 204 15.49 6.32 14.27
C ILE A 204 16.19 7.54 13.67
N ARG A 205 16.11 7.73 12.35
CA ARG A 205 16.67 8.91 11.68
C ARG A 205 15.91 10.18 12.05
N GLU A 206 14.57 10.16 12.00
CA GLU A 206 13.73 11.31 12.37
C GLU A 206 13.94 11.74 13.84
N GLN A 207 14.01 10.78 14.77
CA GLN A 207 14.25 11.09 16.18
C GLN A 207 15.63 11.73 16.39
N LYS A 208 16.68 11.15 15.78
CA LYS A 208 18.04 11.73 15.82
C LYS A 208 18.08 13.13 15.21
N GLU A 209 17.30 13.39 14.16
CA GLU A 209 17.18 14.71 13.54
C GLU A 209 16.52 15.71 14.51
N GLN A 210 15.43 15.32 15.17
CA GLN A 210 14.74 16.17 16.16
C GLN A 210 15.62 16.47 17.37
N GLU A 211 16.37 15.48 17.88
CA GLU A 211 17.33 15.66 18.97
C GLU A 211 18.42 16.68 18.59
N LYS A 212 18.99 16.57 17.39
CA LYS A 212 19.96 17.56 16.86
C LYS A 212 19.36 18.97 16.77
N ILE A 213 18.12 19.10 16.30
CA ILE A 213 17.44 20.40 16.22
C ILE A 213 17.21 20.98 17.62
N ALA A 214 16.78 20.16 18.57
CA ALA A 214 16.56 20.57 19.96
C ALA A 214 17.86 21.03 20.64
N GLU A 215 18.96 20.29 20.46
CA GLU A 215 20.28 20.68 20.93
C GLU A 215 20.74 22.02 20.33
N ALA A 216 20.58 22.19 19.01
CA ALA A 216 20.94 23.43 18.33
C ALA A 216 20.12 24.64 18.81
N LEU A 217 18.83 24.44 19.12
CA LEU A 217 17.97 25.47 19.71
C LEU A 217 18.40 25.81 21.13
N ALA A 218 18.67 24.80 21.97
CA ALA A 218 19.13 25.00 23.35
C ALA A 218 20.47 25.76 23.40
N ASP A 219 21.39 25.45 22.49
CA ASP A 219 22.67 26.15 22.38
C ASP A 219 22.52 27.60 21.89
N LYS A 220 21.62 27.86 20.95
CA LYS A 220 21.27 29.23 20.54
C LYS A 220 20.69 30.03 21.71
N GLU A 221 19.84 29.43 22.54
CA GLU A 221 19.30 30.08 23.74
C GLU A 221 20.36 30.38 24.80
N LYS A 222 21.26 29.42 25.09
CA LYS A 222 22.40 29.63 26.00
C LYS A 222 23.25 30.81 25.53
N LYS A 223 23.62 30.86 24.24
CA LYS A 223 24.39 31.96 23.65
C LYS A 223 23.64 33.31 23.75
N LYS A 224 22.33 33.34 23.54
CA LYS A 224 21.49 34.56 23.74
C LYS A 224 21.50 35.02 25.20
N LYS A 225 21.33 34.12 26.18
CA LYS A 225 21.35 34.43 27.62
C LYS A 225 22.71 34.99 28.04
N VAL A 226 23.80 34.42 27.56
CA VAL A 226 25.18 34.91 27.81
C VAL A 226 25.35 36.33 27.25
N LYS A 227 25.00 36.57 25.97
CA LYS A 227 25.06 37.92 25.37
C LYS A 227 24.21 38.95 26.13
N LYS A 228 23.03 38.56 26.64
CA LYS A 228 22.16 39.43 27.45
C LYS A 228 22.80 39.77 28.81
N LYS A 229 23.46 38.82 29.48
CA LYS A 229 24.24 39.05 30.71
C LYS A 229 25.40 40.01 30.48
N PHE A 230 26.18 39.83 29.41
CA PHE A 230 27.27 40.74 29.06
C PHE A 230 26.78 42.16 28.76
N ARG A 231 25.70 42.33 27.98
CA ARG A 231 25.08 43.65 27.73
C ARG A 231 24.60 44.33 29.02
N LYS A 232 23.99 43.59 29.95
CA LYS A 232 23.59 44.12 31.27
C LYS A 232 24.79 44.58 32.10
N LYS A 233 25.85 43.76 32.21
CA LYS A 233 27.09 44.14 32.91
C LYS A 233 27.73 45.40 32.30
N LYS A 234 27.82 45.48 30.98
CA LYS A 234 28.39 46.65 30.28
C LYS A 234 27.59 47.93 30.56
N LYS A 235 26.24 47.86 30.54
CA LYS A 235 25.37 48.99 30.91
C LYS A 235 25.55 49.44 32.37
N ILE A 236 25.79 48.53 33.30
CA ILE A 236 26.03 48.87 34.72
C ILE A 236 27.37 49.60 34.89
N ILE A 237 28.42 49.15 34.19
CA ILE A 237 29.74 49.78 34.23
C ILE A 237 29.69 51.20 33.63
N LEU A 238 28.95 51.40 32.54
CA LEU A 238 28.77 52.70 31.89
C LEU A 238 27.91 53.70 32.67
N LYS A 239 27.12 53.25 33.66
CA LYS A 239 26.32 54.12 34.54
C LYS A 239 27.03 54.50 35.84
N LYS A 240 28.21 53.93 36.11
CA LYS A 240 29.02 54.18 37.31
C LYS A 240 30.25 55.07 37.03
N LYS A 241 30.38 55.57 35.80
CA LYS A 241 31.29 56.66 35.41
C LYS A 241 30.43 57.89 35.14
#